data_AF-A0A663DIP9-F1
#
_entry.id   AF-A0A663DIP9-F1
#
_cell.length_a   1.000
_cell.length_b   1.000
_cell.length_c   1.000
_cell.angle_alpha   90.00
_cell.angle_beta   90.00
_cell.angle_gamma   90.00
#
_symmetry.space_group_name_H-M   'P 1'
#
loop_
_entity.id
_entity.type
_entity.pdbx_description
1 polymer ?
#
loop_
_entity_poly.entity_id
_entity_poly.type
_entity_poly.pdbx_seq_one_letter_code
_entity_poly.pdbx_strand_id
1 'polypeptide(L)'
;MGPQLLGYVVLCLLGAGPLEAQVTQNPRYLITVTGKKLKVTCSQNMNHEYMSWYRQDPGLGLRQIYYSMNVEVVDKGDVPEGYNVSRKEKRNFPLILESPSPNQTSLYFCASSLS
;
A
#
# COMPACT_ATOMS: atom_id res chain seq x y z
N MET A 1 8.15 60.24 -26.92
CA MET A 1 7.89 58.85 -27.35
C MET A 1 9.06 58.02 -26.86
N GLY A 2 8.95 57.42 -25.67
CA GLY A 2 10.01 56.60 -25.07
C GLY A 2 9.70 55.10 -25.28
N PRO A 3 10.71 54.24 -25.49
CA PRO A 3 10.45 52.83 -25.76
C PRO A 3 10.06 52.12 -24.47
N GLN A 4 8.90 51.46 -24.46
CA GLN A 4 8.52 50.56 -23.39
C GLN A 4 9.26 49.22 -23.60
N LEU A 5 10.22 48.94 -22.73
CA LEU A 5 10.90 47.65 -22.65
C LEU A 5 9.90 46.61 -22.10
N LEU A 6 9.36 45.78 -23.00
CA LEU A 6 8.60 44.59 -22.66
C LEU A 6 9.54 43.54 -22.05
N GLY A 7 9.55 43.46 -20.72
CA GLY A 7 10.29 42.44 -19.99
C GLY A 7 9.67 41.06 -20.20
N TYR A 8 10.41 40.15 -20.84
CA TYR A 8 10.05 38.73 -20.94
C TYR A 8 10.31 38.05 -19.59
N VAL A 9 9.25 37.70 -18.87
CA VAL A 9 9.35 36.81 -17.70
C VAL A 9 9.34 35.37 -18.21
N VAL A 10 10.48 34.69 -18.12
CA VAL A 10 10.57 33.24 -18.37
C VAL A 10 10.16 32.52 -17.08
N LEU A 11 8.98 31.90 -17.10
CA LEU A 11 8.52 31.06 -16.00
C LEU A 11 9.14 29.67 -16.13
N CYS A 12 10.23 29.42 -15.41
CA CYS A 12 10.84 28.09 -15.32
C CYS A 12 9.97 27.18 -14.44
N LEU A 13 9.07 26.41 -15.04
CA LEU A 13 8.36 25.32 -14.36
C LEU A 13 9.35 24.15 -14.18
N LEU A 14 9.93 24.03 -12.98
CA LEU A 14 10.59 22.80 -12.56
C LEU A 14 9.52 21.72 -12.42
N GLY A 15 9.30 20.95 -13.48
CA GLY A 15 8.44 19.79 -13.45
C GLY A 15 9.05 18.72 -12.56
N ALA A 16 8.58 18.63 -11.31
CA ALA A 16 8.76 17.43 -10.52
C ALA A 16 7.92 16.34 -11.19
N GLY A 17 8.57 15.45 -11.96
CA GLY A 17 7.92 14.27 -12.51
C GLY A 17 7.33 13.42 -11.38
N PRO A 18 6.25 12.66 -11.63
CA PRO A 18 5.66 11.81 -10.61
C PRO A 18 6.71 10.83 -10.08
N LEU A 19 7.05 10.95 -8.79
CA LEU A 19 7.88 9.98 -8.10
C LEU A 19 7.04 8.70 -7.92
N GLU A 20 7.43 7.62 -8.59
CA GLU A 20 6.84 6.30 -8.36
C GLU A 20 6.95 5.95 -6.87
N ALA A 21 5.82 5.68 -6.22
CA ALA A 21 5.81 5.27 -4.84
C ALA A 21 6.50 3.91 -4.71
N GLN A 22 7.48 3.82 -3.80
CA GLN A 22 8.31 2.62 -3.65
C GLN A 22 7.51 1.40 -3.16
N VAL A 23 6.38 1.65 -2.48
CA VAL A 23 5.36 0.66 -2.13
C VAL A 23 4.03 1.12 -2.70
N THR A 24 3.34 0.25 -3.43
CA THR A 24 2.02 0.56 -4.01
C THR A 24 0.96 -0.44 -3.57
N GLN A 25 -0.26 0.04 -3.34
CA GLN A 25 -1.43 -0.77 -3.01
C GLN A 25 -2.48 -0.64 -4.11
N ASN A 26 -2.98 -1.77 -4.60
CA ASN A 26 -4.01 -1.82 -5.63
C ASN A 26 -5.10 -2.84 -5.31
N PRO A 27 -6.39 -2.44 -5.28
CA PRO A 27 -6.89 -1.06 -5.42
C PRO A 27 -6.66 -0.24 -4.14
N ARG A 28 -6.69 1.11 -4.27
CA ARG A 28 -6.54 2.04 -3.14
C ARG A 28 -7.77 2.10 -2.23
N TYR A 29 -8.94 2.00 -2.84
CA TYR A 29 -10.23 1.97 -2.16
C TYR A 29 -10.99 0.74 -2.64
N LEU A 30 -11.69 0.09 -1.71
CA LEU A 30 -12.37 -1.15 -2.02
C LEU A 30 -13.65 -1.25 -1.20
N ILE A 31 -14.76 -1.20 -1.92
CA ILE A 31 -16.11 -1.29 -1.37
C ILE A 31 -16.73 -2.52 -2.01
N THR A 32 -17.18 -3.47 -1.20
CA THR A 32 -17.77 -4.71 -1.67
C THR A 32 -18.98 -5.08 -0.81
N VAL A 33 -19.81 -5.98 -1.32
CA VAL A 33 -20.87 -6.62 -0.52
C VAL A 33 -20.27 -7.68 0.40
N THR A 34 -20.89 -7.89 1.55
CA THR A 34 -20.51 -8.91 2.53
C THR A 34 -20.39 -10.28 1.87
N GLY A 35 -19.38 -11.06 2.27
CA GLY A 35 -19.14 -12.42 1.81
C GLY A 35 -18.54 -12.54 0.40
N LYS A 36 -18.45 -11.44 -0.36
CA LYS A 36 -17.81 -11.46 -1.68
C LYS A 36 -16.29 -11.35 -1.52
N LYS A 37 -15.59 -12.41 -1.93
CA LYS A 37 -14.12 -12.48 -1.94
C LYS A 37 -13.48 -11.20 -2.46
N LEU A 38 -12.44 -10.78 -1.75
CA LEU A 38 -11.76 -9.53 -1.99
C LEU A 38 -10.24 -9.75 -1.92
N LYS A 39 -9.50 -9.06 -2.80
CA LYS A 39 -8.04 -9.10 -2.85
C LYS A 39 -7.48 -7.69 -2.99
N VAL A 40 -6.53 -7.35 -2.13
CA VAL A 40 -5.69 -6.15 -2.26
C VAL A 40 -4.27 -6.61 -2.52
N THR A 41 -3.63 -6.04 -3.53
CA THR A 41 -2.22 -6.32 -3.84
C THR A 41 -1.35 -5.22 -3.26
N CYS A 42 -0.29 -5.60 -2.58
CA CYS A 42 0.80 -4.70 -2.27
C CYS A 42 2.03 -5.09 -3.09
N SER A 43 2.66 -4.11 -3.72
CA SER A 43 3.89 -4.29 -4.48
C SER A 43 4.98 -3.33 -4.03
N GLN A 44 6.25 -3.72 -4.19
CA GLN A 44 7.43 -2.91 -3.90
C GLN A 44 8.50 -3.06 -4.98
N ASN A 45 9.32 -2.01 -5.17
CA ASN A 45 10.41 -1.98 -6.15
C ASN A 45 11.82 -1.77 -5.52
N MET A 46 11.93 -1.90 -4.20
CA MET A 46 13.14 -1.68 -3.40
C MET A 46 13.94 -2.96 -3.11
N ASN A 47 13.49 -4.13 -3.58
CA ASN A 47 14.07 -5.44 -3.26
C ASN A 47 14.06 -5.81 -1.76
N HIS A 48 13.18 -5.19 -0.96
CA HIS A 48 13.00 -5.48 0.45
C HIS A 48 12.55 -6.92 0.72
N GLU A 49 13.20 -7.56 1.70
CA GLU A 49 12.90 -8.90 2.21
C GLU A 49 11.56 -8.90 2.94
N TYR A 50 11.41 -7.97 3.88
CA TYR A 50 10.26 -7.92 4.77
C TYR A 50 9.11 -7.17 4.12
N MET A 51 7.90 -7.73 4.21
CA MET A 51 6.66 -7.03 3.91
C MET A 51 5.61 -7.34 4.97
N SER A 52 4.77 -6.36 5.28
CA SER A 52 3.73 -6.49 6.30
C SER A 52 2.43 -5.86 5.85
N TRP A 53 1.33 -6.47 6.30
CA TRP A 53 0.00 -5.90 6.23
C TRP A 53 -0.44 -5.46 7.62
N TYR A 54 -1.01 -4.27 7.69
CA TYR A 54 -1.59 -3.70 8.88
C TYR A 54 -3.02 -3.27 8.62
N ARG A 55 -3.82 -3.26 9.68
CA ARG A 55 -5.09 -2.53 9.72
C ARG A 55 -5.05 -1.47 10.80
N GLN A 56 -5.74 -0.37 10.55
CA GLN A 56 -5.97 0.71 11.51
C GLN A 56 -7.47 0.97 11.64
N ASP A 57 -8.01 0.63 12.80
CA ASP A 57 -9.38 0.98 13.17
C ASP A 57 -9.39 2.36 13.85
N PRO A 58 -10.50 3.10 13.79
CA PRO A 58 -10.61 4.41 14.46
C PRO A 58 -10.24 4.35 15.94
N GLY A 59 -9.35 5.26 16.37
CA GLY A 59 -8.88 5.35 17.76
C GLY A 59 -7.86 4.28 18.17
N LEU A 60 -7.52 3.33 17.29
CA LEU A 60 -6.48 2.33 17.54
C LEU A 60 -5.21 2.62 16.73
N GLY A 61 -4.09 2.09 17.22
CA GLY A 61 -2.84 2.07 16.47
C GLY A 61 -2.87 1.08 15.29
N LEU A 62 -1.75 1.00 14.57
CA LEU A 62 -1.54 -0.07 13.60
C LEU A 62 -1.52 -1.42 14.33
N ARG A 63 -2.31 -2.37 13.83
CA ARG A 63 -2.25 -3.77 14.26
C ARG A 63 -1.88 -4.63 13.08
N GLN A 64 -0.89 -5.48 13.27
CA GLN A 64 -0.33 -6.29 12.20
C GLN A 64 -1.26 -7.46 11.90
N ILE A 65 -1.57 -7.66 10.62
CA ILE A 65 -2.40 -8.77 10.16
C ILE A 65 -1.50 -9.98 9.89
N TYR A 66 -0.52 -9.80 9.02
CA TYR A 66 0.50 -10.78 8.65
C TYR A 66 1.78 -10.06 8.27
N TYR A 67 2.90 -10.77 8.38
CA TYR A 67 4.15 -10.36 7.77
C TYR A 67 4.81 -11.50 7.01
N SER A 68 5.82 -11.12 6.23
CA SER A 68 6.62 -12.02 5.44
C SER A 68 8.07 -11.60 5.59
N MET A 69 8.94 -12.54 5.96
CA MET A 69 10.38 -12.30 6.11
C MET A 69 11.12 -12.51 4.79
N ASN A 70 10.60 -13.37 3.91
CA ASN A 70 11.10 -13.59 2.55
C ASN A 70 10.03 -14.28 1.71
N VAL A 71 10.34 -14.58 0.44
CA VAL A 71 9.55 -15.46 -0.43
C VAL A 71 9.23 -16.75 0.32
N GLU A 72 7.97 -17.17 0.25
CA GLU A 72 7.40 -18.36 0.89
C GLU A 72 7.41 -18.38 2.43
N VAL A 73 8.01 -17.38 3.07
CA VAL A 73 8.07 -17.25 4.53
C VAL A 73 7.08 -16.19 4.98
N VAL A 74 5.96 -16.62 5.55
CA VAL A 74 4.89 -15.77 6.08
C VAL A 74 4.55 -16.18 7.51
N ASP A 75 4.20 -15.21 8.35
CA ASP A 75 3.80 -15.46 9.74
C ASP A 75 2.70 -14.49 10.17
N LYS A 76 1.98 -14.88 11.22
CA LYS A 76 0.81 -14.17 11.76
C LYS A 76 1.25 -12.96 12.58
N GLY A 77 0.50 -11.86 12.43
CA GLY A 77 0.60 -10.71 13.33
C GLY A 77 -0.38 -10.79 14.50
N ASP A 78 -0.75 -9.63 15.02
CA ASP A 78 -1.69 -9.47 16.13
C ASP A 78 -3.13 -9.90 15.78
N VAL A 79 -3.56 -9.69 14.54
CA VAL A 79 -4.95 -9.86 14.08
C VAL A 79 -5.05 -10.62 12.74
N PRO A 80 -4.60 -11.89 12.68
CA PRO A 80 -4.53 -12.65 11.43
C PRO A 80 -5.87 -13.26 11.00
N GLU A 81 -6.85 -13.31 11.89
CA GLU A 81 -8.10 -14.06 11.69
C GLU A 81 -8.96 -13.49 10.55
N GLY A 82 -9.44 -14.37 9.67
CA GLY A 82 -10.26 -13.99 8.52
C GLY A 82 -9.48 -13.39 7.35
N TYR A 83 -8.15 -13.40 7.41
CA TYR A 83 -7.26 -12.92 6.36
C TYR A 83 -6.34 -14.04 5.86
N ASN A 84 -6.07 -14.02 4.56
CA ASN A 84 -5.11 -14.88 3.90
C ASN A 84 -4.06 -14.04 3.16
N VAL A 85 -2.81 -14.51 3.13
CA VAL A 85 -1.72 -13.89 2.39
C VAL A 85 -0.92 -14.94 1.62
N SER A 86 -0.12 -14.50 0.66
CA SER A 86 0.90 -15.34 0.03
C SER A 86 2.07 -14.49 -0.42
N ARG A 87 3.30 -14.96 -0.22
CA ARG A 87 4.52 -14.29 -0.71
C ARG A 87 5.21 -15.15 -1.76
N LYS A 88 4.69 -15.13 -2.99
CA LYS A 88 5.26 -15.92 -4.10
C LYS A 88 6.50 -15.29 -4.74
N GLU A 89 6.70 -14.00 -4.53
CA GLU A 89 7.85 -13.25 -5.04
C GLU A 89 8.18 -12.08 -4.11
N LYS A 90 9.45 -11.62 -4.11
CA LYS A 90 9.86 -10.50 -3.25
C LYS A 90 9.04 -9.24 -3.53
N ARG A 91 8.63 -9.01 -4.78
CA ARG A 91 7.96 -7.78 -5.16
C ARG A 91 6.53 -7.66 -4.65
N ASN A 92 5.83 -8.77 -4.41
CA ASN A 92 4.38 -8.74 -4.17
C ASN A 92 3.97 -9.48 -2.91
N PHE A 93 3.07 -8.86 -2.13
CA PHE A 93 2.47 -9.46 -0.95
C PHE A 93 0.97 -9.17 -0.93
N PRO A 94 0.12 -9.93 -1.63
CA PRO A 94 -1.33 -9.75 -1.61
C PRO A 94 -1.97 -10.15 -0.28
N LEU A 95 -3.00 -9.39 0.12
CA LEU A 95 -3.96 -9.69 1.19
C LEU A 95 -5.29 -10.10 0.59
N ILE A 96 -5.84 -11.21 1.06
CA ILE A 96 -7.08 -11.82 0.57
C ILE A 96 -8.05 -11.99 1.73
N LEU A 97 -9.28 -11.53 1.54
CA LEU A 97 -10.41 -11.79 2.43
C LEU A 97 -11.37 -12.69 1.67
N GLU A 98 -11.48 -13.97 2.07
CA GLU A 98 -12.31 -14.95 1.34
C GLU A 98 -13.80 -14.65 1.46
N SER A 99 -14.24 -14.24 2.66
CA SER A 99 -15.62 -13.88 2.96
C SER A 99 -15.62 -12.66 3.90
N PRO A 100 -15.41 -11.43 3.35
CA PRO A 100 -15.28 -10.24 4.16
C PRO A 100 -16.58 -9.90 4.88
N SER A 101 -16.47 -9.43 6.13
CA SER A 101 -17.60 -8.97 6.94
C SER A 101 -17.42 -7.51 7.40
N PRO A 102 -18.49 -6.83 7.88
CA PRO A 102 -18.39 -5.44 8.35
C PRO A 102 -17.35 -5.21 9.45
N ASN A 103 -16.99 -6.22 10.24
CA ASN A 103 -15.93 -6.11 11.25
C ASN A 103 -14.50 -5.93 10.66
N GLN A 104 -14.35 -6.18 9.36
CA GLN A 104 -13.10 -5.99 8.61
C GLN A 104 -13.11 -4.67 7.83
N THR A 105 -14.09 -3.79 8.03
CA THR A 105 -14.04 -2.42 7.50
C THR A 105 -13.04 -1.61 8.30
N SER A 106 -11.93 -1.23 7.65
CA SER A 106 -10.78 -0.56 8.27
C SER A 106 -9.95 0.16 7.22
N LEU A 107 -9.03 1.04 7.65
CA LEU A 107 -7.89 1.42 6.81
C LEU A 107 -6.87 0.29 6.79
N TYR A 108 -6.28 0.03 5.63
CA TYR A 108 -5.30 -1.03 5.41
C TYR A 108 -4.01 -0.45 4.88
N PHE A 109 -2.89 -0.81 5.50
CA PHE A 109 -1.56 -0.34 5.12
C PHE A 109 -0.67 -1.53 4.78
N CYS A 110 0.10 -1.37 3.72
CA CYS A 110 1.22 -2.24 3.43
C CYS A 110 2.54 -1.49 3.63
N ALA A 111 3.51 -2.17 4.22
CA ALA A 111 4.88 -1.66 4.36
C ALA A 111 5.88 -2.72 3.95
N SER A 112 7.10 -2.29 3.64
CA SER A 112 8.24 -3.17 3.40
C SER A 112 9.50 -2.60 4.03
N SER A 113 10.44 -3.47 4.39
CA SER A 113 11.73 -3.07 4.97
C SER A 113 12.85 -4.04 4.63
N LEU A 114 14.08 -3.56 4.78
CA LEU A 114 15.27 -4.41 4.86
C LEU A 114 15.25 -5.23 6.16
N SER A 115 16.10 -6.27 6.20
CA SER A 115 16.38 -7.09 7.38
C SER A 115 17.11 -6.35 8.49
#